data_AF-A0AAD1HLP6-F1
#
_entry.id   AF-A0AAD1HLP6-F1
#
_cell.length_a   1.000
_cell.length_b   1.000
_cell.length_c   1.000
_cell.angle_alpha   90.00
_cell.angle_beta   90.00
_cell.angle_gamma   90.00
#
_symmetry.space_group_name_H-M   'P 1'
#
loop_
_entity.id
_entity.type
_entity.pdbx_description
1 polymer ?
#
loop_
_entity_poly.entity_id
_entity_poly.type
_entity_poly.pdbx_seq_one_letter_code
_entity_poly.pdbx_strand_id
1 'polypeptide(L)'
;MTSLWLDGAGGHEPQIDGGATKDAPNAEVIVVGAGITGLVVAVLLARAGKRVLVVEARTAGAVATGNTTAKVSLLQGTRLSTISQRHSMDLVRQYVEGNREGQAWLAQYCTERGIDLQYEDAYSYAQFERGLPSARAEFEAAEAAGLGVSWVDQLDVPFEFRGGVRLAEQIQFDPMPFLGALITELHERGGRLMTGQRVYAAYTSDGRVSLKLRSAQGREQTAHADHCVLATGTPILDRGGFFARLHPSRSYCVAFDVPGSVPRPMMLSVDQPTRSVRYAPSAGGERLIVGGGGHTVGRKDSARTSYDELVGWTRRHFPGAHPTHYWSAQDYVPVDELPYVGPLLPGADRFLVATGFAKWGMTNGVAAALLLAKRLLGGDQARWAPAFASWSPHELTGLTTALKNNLEVGWHMAAGWVTPIARRNAPLREGAGSVSGPPWNMVARSVVGGDERCVSPVCTHLGGVLSWNDAEKSWDCPLHGSRFGPDGTVLEGPATRDLPR
;
A
#
# COMPACT_ATOMS: atom_id res chain seq x y z
N MET A 1 13.77 12.22 1.76
CA MET A 1 13.71 10.82 2.21
C MET A 1 13.24 10.04 1.01
N THR A 2 14.13 9.23 0.45
CA THR A 2 13.86 8.46 -0.76
C THR A 2 13.97 6.99 -0.39
N SER A 3 13.02 6.18 -0.86
CA SER A 3 13.07 4.73 -0.74
C SER A 3 14.30 4.18 -1.47
N LEU A 4 14.88 3.09 -0.96
CA LEU A 4 15.98 2.39 -1.63
C LEU A 4 15.65 2.06 -3.10
N TRP A 5 14.39 1.73 -3.39
CA TRP A 5 13.94 1.35 -4.74
C TRP A 5 13.81 2.54 -5.69
N LEU A 6 13.63 3.74 -5.14
CA LEU A 6 13.45 4.97 -5.90
C LEU A 6 14.75 5.79 -5.97
N ASP A 7 15.79 5.36 -5.25
CA ASP A 7 17.13 5.96 -5.26
C ASP A 7 18.05 5.13 -6.18
N GLY A 8 18.61 5.75 -7.22
CA GLY A 8 19.42 5.03 -8.22
C GLY A 8 18.86 5.01 -9.65
N ALA A 9 17.65 5.53 -9.87
CA ALA A 9 17.32 6.12 -11.17
C ALA A 9 18.09 7.46 -11.26
N GLY A 10 19.35 7.41 -11.66
CA GLY A 10 20.33 8.48 -11.41
C GLY A 10 19.85 9.86 -11.82
N GLY A 11 19.49 10.73 -10.85
CA GLY A 11 19.18 12.16 -11.05
C GLY A 11 18.11 12.48 -12.10
N HIS A 12 17.51 11.46 -12.68
CA HIS A 12 16.39 11.43 -13.58
C HIS A 12 15.49 10.43 -12.89
N GLU A 13 14.36 10.89 -12.32
CA GLU A 13 13.20 10.01 -12.20
C GLU A 13 13.21 9.12 -13.44
N PRO A 14 13.14 7.79 -13.32
CA PRO A 14 13.19 6.97 -14.51
C PRO A 14 12.08 7.55 -15.38
N GLN A 15 12.47 8.17 -16.49
CA GLN A 15 11.52 8.66 -17.47
C GLN A 15 11.02 7.37 -18.09
N ILE A 16 10.14 6.70 -17.37
CA ILE A 16 9.21 5.72 -17.90
C ILE A 16 8.10 6.49 -18.67
N ASP A 17 8.46 7.65 -19.24
CA ASP A 17 7.76 8.37 -20.29
C ASP A 17 8.17 7.72 -21.61
N GLY A 18 7.90 6.42 -21.75
CA GLY A 18 7.87 5.73 -23.04
C GLY A 18 6.68 6.22 -23.86
N GLY A 19 6.61 7.53 -24.16
CA GLY A 19 5.53 8.13 -24.95
C GLY A 19 4.26 8.45 -24.16
N ALA A 20 4.38 9.11 -23.00
CA ALA A 20 3.21 9.63 -22.29
C ALA A 20 2.37 10.52 -23.22
N THR A 21 1.12 10.12 -23.46
CA THR A 21 0.20 10.88 -24.31
C THR A 21 -0.27 12.13 -23.57
N LYS A 22 -0.14 13.31 -24.20
CA LYS A 22 -0.57 14.58 -23.57
C LYS A 22 -2.09 14.69 -23.41
N ASP A 23 -2.82 14.07 -24.35
CA ASP A 23 -4.29 14.02 -24.37
C ASP A 23 -4.77 12.61 -24.04
N ALA A 24 -5.91 12.52 -23.35
CA ALA A 24 -6.50 11.24 -22.97
C ALA A 24 -7.16 10.55 -24.17
N PRO A 25 -6.63 9.41 -24.67
CA PRO A 25 -7.26 8.70 -25.76
C PRO A 25 -8.54 7.99 -25.28
N ASN A 26 -9.43 7.70 -26.24
CA ASN A 26 -10.54 6.76 -26.00
C ASN A 26 -9.97 5.36 -25.72
N ALA A 27 -10.41 4.73 -24.63
CA ALA A 27 -10.02 3.38 -24.25
C ALA A 27 -11.27 2.47 -24.15
N GLU A 28 -11.06 1.15 -24.13
CA GLU A 28 -12.08 0.20 -23.67
C GLU A 28 -12.04 0.10 -22.15
N VAL A 29 -10.82 0.11 -21.59
CA VAL A 29 -10.60 0.04 -20.13
C VAL A 29 -9.65 1.14 -19.69
N ILE A 30 -10.06 1.92 -18.70
CA ILE A 30 -9.16 2.82 -17.96
C ILE A 30 -8.78 2.18 -16.63
N VAL A 31 -7.49 2.13 -16.33
CA VAL A 31 -6.97 1.70 -15.03
C VAL A 31 -6.44 2.93 -14.30
N VAL A 32 -6.96 3.18 -13.11
CA VAL A 32 -6.53 4.30 -12.26
C VAL A 32 -5.54 3.78 -11.22
N GLY A 33 -4.30 4.28 -11.28
CA GLY A 33 -3.16 3.88 -10.44
C GLY A 33 -2.16 3.01 -11.20
N ALA A 34 -0.91 3.48 -11.30
CA ALA A 34 0.21 2.76 -11.92
C ALA A 34 1.12 2.10 -10.87
N GLY A 35 0.51 1.47 -9.86
CA GLY A 35 1.18 0.51 -9.00
C GLY A 35 1.16 -0.91 -9.58
N ILE A 36 1.67 -1.88 -8.83
CA ILE A 36 1.74 -3.30 -9.24
C ILE A 36 0.40 -3.85 -9.76
N THR A 37 -0.68 -3.67 -9.00
CA THR A 37 -2.02 -4.16 -9.39
C THR A 37 -2.49 -3.57 -10.71
N GLY A 38 -2.41 -2.25 -10.86
CA GLY A 38 -2.93 -1.56 -12.04
C GLY A 38 -2.14 -1.91 -13.31
N LEU A 39 -0.82 -1.95 -13.22
CA LEU A 39 0.03 -2.27 -14.37
C LEU A 39 -0.11 -3.74 -14.81
N VAL A 40 -0.25 -4.68 -13.87
CA VAL A 40 -0.53 -6.09 -14.23
C VAL A 40 -1.90 -6.23 -14.90
N VAL A 41 -2.96 -5.59 -14.38
CA VAL A 41 -4.27 -5.56 -15.05
C VAL A 41 -4.12 -5.03 -16.48
N ALA A 42 -3.44 -3.90 -16.63
CA ALA A 42 -3.31 -3.24 -17.91
C ALA A 42 -2.57 -4.09 -18.95
N VAL A 43 -1.46 -4.73 -18.56
CA VAL A 43 -0.70 -5.63 -19.44
C VAL A 43 -1.52 -6.85 -19.84
N LEU A 44 -2.24 -7.48 -18.90
CA LEU A 44 -3.08 -8.65 -19.22
C LEU A 44 -4.19 -8.30 -20.21
N LEU A 45 -4.82 -7.14 -20.07
CA LEU A 45 -5.85 -6.67 -21.01
C LEU A 45 -5.26 -6.29 -22.36
N ALA A 46 -4.10 -5.61 -22.38
CA ALA A 46 -3.42 -5.24 -23.61
C ALA A 46 -2.91 -6.48 -24.38
N ARG A 47 -2.45 -7.54 -23.70
CA ARG A 47 -2.14 -8.85 -24.29
C ARG A 47 -3.34 -9.46 -25.03
N ALA A 48 -4.55 -9.22 -24.53
CA ALA A 48 -5.80 -9.65 -25.16
C ALA A 48 -6.31 -8.67 -26.24
N GLY A 49 -5.52 -7.68 -26.63
CA GLY A 49 -5.85 -6.72 -27.69
C GLY A 49 -6.80 -5.59 -27.27
N LYS A 50 -7.07 -5.42 -25.97
CA LYS A 50 -7.90 -4.31 -25.47
C LYS A 50 -7.17 -2.98 -25.57
N ARG A 51 -7.88 -1.91 -25.91
CA ARG A 51 -7.38 -0.53 -25.78
C ARG A 51 -7.37 -0.12 -24.32
N VAL A 52 -6.19 -0.07 -23.71
CA VAL A 52 -6.02 0.24 -22.29
C VAL A 52 -5.31 1.57 -22.08
N LEU A 53 -5.85 2.39 -21.18
CA LEU A 53 -5.20 3.59 -20.67
C LEU A 53 -4.99 3.47 -19.16
N VAL A 54 -3.75 3.56 -18.71
CA VAL A 54 -3.38 3.68 -17.29
C VAL A 54 -3.21 5.16 -16.96
N VAL A 55 -3.85 5.62 -15.89
CA VAL A 55 -3.76 7.00 -15.41
C VAL A 55 -3.16 7.02 -14.02
N GLU A 56 -2.07 7.75 -13.84
CA GLU A 56 -1.32 7.88 -12.59
C GLU A 56 -1.18 9.35 -12.18
N ALA A 57 -1.47 9.58 -10.90
CA ALA A 57 -1.43 10.86 -10.24
C ALA A 57 -0.02 11.47 -10.13
N ARG A 58 1.00 10.62 -10.10
CA ARG A 58 2.44 10.93 -9.97
C ARG A 58 3.22 10.20 -11.06
N THR A 59 4.28 9.51 -10.69
CA THR A 59 5.03 8.54 -11.48
C THR A 59 4.59 7.11 -11.12
N ALA A 60 4.88 6.15 -11.99
CA ALA A 60 4.60 4.74 -11.71
C ALA A 60 5.33 4.28 -10.43
N GLY A 61 4.62 3.51 -9.59
CA GLY A 61 5.18 3.02 -8.33
C GLY A 61 5.39 4.05 -7.23
N ALA A 62 5.01 5.33 -7.39
CA ALA A 62 5.36 6.41 -6.45
C ALA A 62 4.88 6.24 -5.00
N VAL A 63 3.93 5.34 -4.73
CA VAL A 63 3.35 5.09 -3.39
C VAL A 63 3.81 3.74 -2.84
N ALA A 64 2.93 2.94 -2.22
CA ALA A 64 3.22 1.64 -1.63
C ALA A 64 4.15 0.73 -2.46
N THR A 65 3.99 0.63 -3.79
CA THR A 65 4.82 -0.27 -4.61
C THR A 65 6.31 0.13 -4.62
N GLY A 66 6.66 1.41 -4.71
CA GLY A 66 8.03 1.90 -4.63
C GLY A 66 8.52 2.15 -3.20
N ASN A 67 7.67 1.97 -2.20
CA ASN A 67 7.95 2.22 -0.78
C ASN A 67 7.76 0.97 0.10
N THR A 68 7.82 -0.22 -0.48
CA THR A 68 7.60 -1.50 0.21
C THR A 68 8.88 -2.08 0.82
N THR A 69 8.78 -3.22 1.50
CA THR A 69 9.91 -4.16 1.67
C THR A 69 9.99 -5.20 0.55
N ALA A 70 9.07 -5.21 -0.41
CA ALA A 70 9.10 -6.04 -1.63
C ALA A 70 9.21 -7.55 -1.38
N LYS A 71 8.56 -8.04 -0.32
CA LYS A 71 8.41 -9.47 -0.05
C LYS A 71 7.23 -10.02 -0.86
N VAL A 72 7.47 -11.08 -1.62
CA VAL A 72 6.47 -11.85 -2.37
C VAL A 72 6.38 -13.23 -1.71
N SER A 73 5.63 -13.31 -0.61
CA SER A 73 5.58 -14.48 0.28
C SER A 73 4.14 -14.93 0.56
N LEU A 74 3.94 -16.24 0.69
CA LEU A 74 2.70 -16.84 1.19
C LEU A 74 2.65 -16.90 2.73
N LEU A 75 3.80 -16.80 3.40
CA LEU A 75 3.88 -16.63 4.84
C LEU A 75 3.95 -15.13 5.17
N GLN A 76 2.87 -14.64 5.80
CA GLN A 76 2.52 -13.22 5.78
C GLN A 76 2.45 -12.58 7.18
N GLY A 77 3.29 -13.02 8.12
CA GLY A 77 3.18 -12.61 9.52
C GLY A 77 2.11 -13.44 10.21
N THR A 78 1.05 -12.82 10.70
CA THR A 78 -0.07 -13.50 11.38
C THR A 78 -1.34 -13.53 10.54
N ARG A 79 -1.24 -13.37 9.21
CA ARG A 79 -2.44 -13.19 8.35
C ARG A 79 -3.30 -14.44 8.33
N LEU A 80 -2.72 -15.63 8.19
CA LEU A 80 -3.52 -16.84 8.02
C LEU A 80 -4.29 -17.17 9.30
N SER A 81 -3.65 -17.06 10.45
CA SER A 81 -4.30 -17.21 11.76
C SER A 81 -5.36 -16.12 12.02
N THR A 82 -5.14 -14.90 11.55
CA THR A 82 -6.10 -13.80 11.71
C THR A 82 -7.32 -13.97 10.82
N ILE A 83 -7.14 -14.43 9.58
CA ILE A 83 -8.23 -14.75 8.65
C ILE A 83 -9.02 -15.97 9.16
N SER A 84 -8.34 -17.03 9.64
CA SER A 84 -8.99 -18.27 10.10
C SER A 84 -9.86 -18.07 11.35
N GLN A 85 -9.62 -17.02 12.14
CA GLN A 85 -10.48 -16.67 13.28
C GLN A 85 -11.86 -16.14 12.85
N ARG A 86 -12.01 -15.72 11.60
CA ARG A 86 -13.25 -15.07 11.09
C ARG A 86 -13.89 -15.80 9.94
N HIS A 87 -13.11 -16.58 9.20
CA HIS A 87 -13.53 -17.24 7.97
C HIS A 87 -13.28 -18.72 8.04
N SER A 88 -14.00 -19.46 7.18
CA SER A 88 -13.79 -20.90 7.06
C SER A 88 -12.38 -21.20 6.56
N MET A 89 -11.86 -22.37 6.92
CA MET A 89 -10.58 -22.84 6.38
C MET A 89 -10.60 -23.02 4.86
N ASP A 90 -11.78 -23.19 4.24
CA ASP A 90 -11.91 -23.20 2.78
C ASP A 90 -11.58 -21.83 2.17
N LEU A 91 -12.08 -20.73 2.76
CA LEU A 91 -11.71 -19.38 2.33
C LEU A 91 -10.24 -19.07 2.59
N VAL A 92 -9.66 -19.56 3.70
CA VAL A 92 -8.22 -19.42 3.98
C VAL A 92 -7.39 -20.12 2.89
N ARG A 93 -7.78 -21.33 2.48
CA ARG A 93 -7.12 -22.05 1.37
C ARG A 93 -7.25 -21.31 0.05
N GLN A 94 -8.42 -20.76 -0.25
CA GLN A 94 -8.62 -19.92 -1.43
C GLN A 94 -7.76 -18.65 -1.39
N TYR A 95 -7.62 -18.00 -0.24
CA TYR A 95 -6.71 -16.86 -0.07
C TYR A 95 -5.26 -17.24 -0.36
N VAL A 96 -4.78 -18.37 0.18
CA VAL A 96 -3.44 -18.91 -0.08
C VAL A 96 -3.26 -19.22 -1.57
N GLU A 97 -4.23 -19.87 -2.19
CA GLU A 97 -4.18 -20.23 -3.61
C GLU A 97 -4.10 -19.00 -4.52
N GLY A 98 -4.91 -17.97 -4.27
CA GLY A 98 -4.83 -16.72 -5.03
C GLY A 98 -3.46 -16.05 -4.89
N ASN A 99 -2.90 -16.02 -3.68
CA ASN A 99 -1.55 -15.48 -3.45
C ASN A 99 -0.46 -16.33 -4.12
N ARG A 100 -0.61 -17.66 -4.17
CA ARG A 100 0.29 -18.59 -4.87
C ARG A 100 0.29 -18.34 -6.37
N GLU A 101 -0.89 -18.20 -6.97
CA GLU A 101 -1.05 -17.84 -8.39
C GLU A 101 -0.43 -16.47 -8.70
N GLY A 102 -0.62 -15.49 -7.81
CA GLY A 102 0.00 -14.16 -7.95
C GLY A 102 1.54 -14.22 -7.87
N GLN A 103 2.09 -14.98 -6.91
CA GLN A 103 3.54 -15.20 -6.78
C GLN A 103 4.10 -15.90 -8.02
N ALA A 104 3.45 -16.97 -8.49
CA ALA A 104 3.87 -17.74 -9.65
C ALA A 104 3.86 -16.92 -10.93
N TRP A 105 2.80 -16.14 -11.17
CA TRP A 105 2.71 -15.25 -12.32
C TRP A 105 3.82 -14.21 -12.33
N LEU A 106 4.09 -13.58 -11.17
CA LEU A 106 5.17 -12.60 -11.03
C LEU A 106 6.54 -13.25 -11.30
N ALA A 107 6.79 -14.41 -10.70
CA ALA A 107 8.05 -15.14 -10.87
C ALA A 107 8.31 -15.49 -12.34
N GLN A 108 7.29 -16.02 -13.02
CA GLN A 108 7.34 -16.33 -14.44
C GLN A 108 7.62 -15.08 -15.27
N TYR A 109 6.87 -14.00 -15.03
CA TYR A 109 7.05 -12.74 -15.76
C TYR A 109 8.47 -12.18 -15.60
N CYS A 110 9.01 -12.17 -14.38
CA CYS A 110 10.38 -11.73 -14.13
C CYS A 110 11.40 -12.61 -14.85
N THR A 111 11.22 -13.93 -14.84
CA THR A 111 12.10 -14.87 -15.54
C THR A 111 12.10 -14.61 -17.05
N GLU A 112 10.92 -14.46 -17.67
CA GLU A 112 10.76 -14.18 -19.10
C GLU A 112 11.37 -12.84 -19.53
N ARG A 113 11.43 -11.87 -18.61
CA ARG A 113 11.95 -10.52 -18.87
C ARG A 113 13.37 -10.29 -18.35
N GLY A 114 14.01 -11.31 -17.78
CA GLY A 114 15.35 -11.19 -17.21
C GLY A 114 15.43 -10.22 -16.03
N ILE A 115 14.39 -10.16 -15.20
CA ILE A 115 14.38 -9.39 -13.95
C ILE A 115 14.84 -10.28 -12.81
N ASP A 116 15.85 -9.82 -12.09
CA ASP A 116 16.44 -10.56 -10.99
C ASP A 116 15.46 -10.77 -9.83
N LEU A 117 15.38 -12.02 -9.39
CA LEU A 117 14.65 -12.45 -8.19
C LEU A 117 15.62 -13.04 -7.19
N GLN A 118 15.31 -12.89 -5.91
CA GLN A 118 15.98 -13.60 -4.84
C GLN A 118 15.00 -14.59 -4.20
N TYR A 119 15.47 -15.82 -4.01
CA TYR A 119 14.72 -16.89 -3.36
C TYR A 119 15.33 -17.15 -1.99
N GLU A 120 14.53 -16.96 -0.95
CA GLU A 120 14.97 -17.05 0.44
C GLU A 120 13.85 -17.64 1.30
N ASP A 121 14.22 -18.18 2.46
CA ASP A 121 13.23 -18.62 3.42
C ASP A 121 12.49 -17.43 4.04
N ALA A 122 11.18 -17.57 4.23
CA ALA A 122 10.36 -16.64 4.99
C ALA A 122 10.10 -17.13 6.41
N TYR A 123 10.16 -16.20 7.37
CA TYR A 123 9.90 -16.47 8.77
C TYR A 123 8.84 -15.54 9.35
N SER A 124 7.85 -16.11 10.03
CA SER A 124 6.99 -15.40 10.98
C SER A 124 7.36 -15.87 12.38
N TYR A 125 8.02 -15.00 13.16
CA TYR A 125 8.72 -15.42 14.37
C TYR A 125 8.31 -14.64 15.62
N ALA A 126 8.44 -15.28 16.78
CA ALA A 126 8.32 -14.63 18.07
C ALA A 126 9.69 -14.08 18.49
N GLN A 127 9.77 -12.76 18.69
CA GLN A 127 10.96 -12.14 19.28
C GLN A 127 11.03 -12.42 20.78
N PHE A 128 9.87 -12.50 21.45
CA PHE A 128 9.76 -12.77 22.89
C PHE A 128 8.84 -13.97 23.18
N GLU A 129 8.97 -14.57 24.37
CA GLU A 129 8.13 -15.69 24.83
C GLU A 129 6.63 -15.43 24.67
N ARG A 130 6.17 -14.20 24.97
CA ARG A 130 4.76 -13.80 24.81
C ARG A 130 4.23 -13.92 23.38
N GLY A 131 5.10 -13.92 22.37
CA GLY A 131 4.75 -14.04 20.96
C GLY A 131 4.60 -15.47 20.47
N LEU A 132 5.08 -16.47 21.23
CA LEU A 132 5.03 -17.88 20.84
C LEU A 132 3.62 -18.38 20.54
N PRO A 133 2.56 -18.06 21.33
CA PRO A 133 1.21 -18.49 21.00
C PRO A 133 0.74 -17.98 19.62
N SER A 134 1.07 -16.73 19.27
CA SER A 134 0.72 -16.16 17.95
C SER A 134 1.49 -16.84 16.82
N ALA A 135 2.78 -17.12 17.01
CA ALA A 135 3.57 -17.85 16.03
C ALA A 135 3.06 -19.29 15.83
N ARG A 136 2.64 -19.97 16.92
CA ARG A 136 2.04 -21.31 16.87
C ARG A 136 0.69 -21.31 16.15
N ALA A 137 -0.17 -20.32 16.44
CA ALA A 137 -1.44 -20.17 15.74
C ALA A 137 -1.23 -19.94 14.22
N GLU A 138 -0.21 -19.16 13.83
CA GLU A 138 0.13 -19.03 12.41
C GLU A 138 0.65 -20.34 11.81
N PHE A 139 1.49 -21.09 12.54
CA PHE A 139 1.99 -22.39 12.09
C PHE A 139 0.83 -23.33 11.77
N GLU A 140 -0.11 -23.49 12.70
CA GLU A 140 -1.28 -24.36 12.56
C GLU A 140 -2.20 -23.90 11.42
N ALA A 141 -2.45 -22.59 11.31
CA ALA A 141 -3.26 -22.04 10.23
C ALA A 141 -2.62 -22.23 8.85
N ALA A 142 -1.30 -22.04 8.75
CA ALA A 142 -0.54 -22.23 7.52
C ALA A 142 -0.52 -23.70 7.07
N GLU A 143 -0.29 -24.62 8.00
CA GLU A 143 -0.33 -26.07 7.76
C GLU A 143 -1.74 -26.50 7.32
N ALA A 144 -2.78 -26.06 8.04
CA ALA A 144 -4.18 -26.37 7.69
C ALA A 144 -4.61 -25.77 6.33
N ALA A 145 -3.98 -24.66 5.92
CA ALA A 145 -4.17 -24.05 4.61
C ALA A 145 -3.37 -24.75 3.49
N GLY A 146 -2.56 -25.77 3.80
CA GLY A 146 -1.82 -26.57 2.83
C GLY A 146 -0.46 -25.98 2.45
N LEU A 147 0.12 -25.08 3.28
CA LEU A 147 1.50 -24.63 3.09
C LEU A 147 2.48 -25.64 3.68
N GLY A 148 3.58 -25.89 2.97
CA GLY A 148 4.70 -26.72 3.43
C GLY A 148 5.57 -25.99 4.46
N VAL A 149 4.97 -25.57 5.58
CA VAL A 149 5.66 -24.87 6.66
C VAL A 149 6.38 -25.84 7.60
N SER A 150 7.44 -25.34 8.24
CA SER A 150 8.14 -26.04 9.32
C SER A 150 8.27 -25.12 10.53
N TRP A 151 8.28 -25.70 11.73
CA TRP A 151 8.60 -24.95 12.94
C TRP A 151 10.10 -24.90 13.15
N VAL A 152 10.61 -23.73 13.55
CA VAL A 152 12.02 -23.50 13.87
C VAL A 152 12.11 -22.92 15.27
N ASP A 153 12.84 -23.58 16.17
CA ASP A 153 13.01 -23.12 17.56
C ASP A 153 14.10 -22.05 17.71
N GLN A 154 15.16 -22.12 16.89
CA GLN A 154 16.31 -21.22 16.93
C GLN A 154 16.82 -20.88 15.53
N LEU A 155 17.30 -19.64 15.36
CA LEU A 155 17.91 -19.15 14.13
C LEU A 155 19.15 -18.34 14.49
N ASP A 156 20.22 -18.46 13.69
CA ASP A 156 21.46 -17.69 13.87
C ASP A 156 21.26 -16.24 13.40
N VAL A 157 20.75 -15.40 14.31
CA VAL A 157 20.49 -13.98 14.11
C VAL A 157 20.95 -13.18 15.33
N PRO A 158 21.36 -11.91 15.16
CA PRO A 158 21.93 -11.12 16.26
C PRO A 158 20.86 -10.52 17.20
N PHE A 159 19.61 -10.96 17.09
CA PHE A 159 18.47 -10.50 17.89
C PHE A 159 17.68 -11.70 18.42
N GLU A 160 16.82 -11.44 19.40
CA GLU A 160 16.04 -12.50 20.03
C GLU A 160 15.11 -13.19 19.00
N PHE A 161 15.19 -14.52 19.00
CA PHE A 161 14.34 -15.42 18.22
C PHE A 161 13.96 -16.57 19.15
N ARG A 162 12.69 -16.66 19.54
CA ARG A 162 12.20 -17.69 20.48
C ARG A 162 11.54 -18.88 19.78
N GLY A 163 11.23 -18.72 18.51
CA GLY A 163 10.60 -19.73 17.68
C GLY A 163 9.75 -19.10 16.57
N GLY A 164 9.55 -19.80 15.47
CA GLY A 164 8.77 -19.27 14.36
C GLY A 164 8.41 -20.29 13.29
N VAL A 165 7.49 -19.85 12.44
CA VAL A 165 7.08 -20.55 11.22
C VAL A 165 8.10 -20.25 10.13
N ARG A 166 8.62 -21.28 9.47
CA ARG A 166 9.45 -21.18 8.28
C ARG A 166 8.68 -21.67 7.06
N LEU A 167 8.71 -20.89 5.98
CA LEU A 167 8.28 -21.30 4.65
C LEU A 167 9.43 -21.10 3.67
N ALA A 168 9.84 -22.17 2.99
CA ALA A 168 11.00 -22.15 2.10
C ALA A 168 10.69 -21.49 0.74
N GLU A 169 11.75 -21.08 0.02
CA GLU A 169 11.71 -20.65 -1.38
C GLU A 169 10.71 -19.50 -1.68
N GLN A 170 10.62 -18.53 -0.78
CA GLN A 170 9.82 -17.34 -0.97
C GLN A 170 10.61 -16.26 -1.72
N ILE A 171 9.90 -15.38 -2.42
CA ILE A 171 10.52 -14.45 -3.35
C ILE A 171 10.64 -13.07 -2.72
N GLN A 172 11.76 -12.41 -2.99
CA GLN A 172 11.96 -11.01 -2.71
C GLN A 172 12.73 -10.37 -3.89
N PHE A 173 12.47 -9.09 -4.17
CA PHE A 173 12.99 -8.45 -5.39
C PHE A 173 13.01 -6.92 -5.26
N ASP A 174 13.52 -6.25 -6.30
CA ASP A 174 13.30 -4.82 -6.54
C ASP A 174 12.05 -4.65 -7.42
N PRO A 175 10.99 -3.98 -6.93
CA PRO A 175 9.75 -3.82 -7.68
C PRO A 175 9.86 -2.86 -8.87
N MET A 176 10.85 -1.96 -8.91
CA MET A 176 10.90 -0.90 -9.93
C MET A 176 11.31 -1.39 -11.33
N PRO A 177 12.32 -2.27 -11.50
CA PRO A 177 12.58 -2.93 -12.78
C PRO A 177 11.38 -3.71 -13.32
N PHE A 178 10.62 -4.36 -12.43
CA PHE A 178 9.40 -5.07 -12.79
C PHE A 178 8.30 -4.14 -13.30
N LEU A 179 8.05 -3.01 -12.64
CA LEU A 179 7.12 -2.01 -13.17
C LEU A 179 7.60 -1.43 -14.51
N GLY A 180 8.90 -1.18 -14.65
CA GLY A 180 9.50 -0.73 -15.91
C GLY A 180 9.22 -1.70 -17.05
N ALA A 181 9.46 -3.00 -16.84
CA ALA A 181 9.18 -4.02 -17.84
C ALA A 181 7.68 -4.13 -18.18
N LEU A 182 6.78 -4.01 -17.20
CA LEU A 182 5.33 -3.98 -17.43
C LEU A 182 4.91 -2.78 -18.30
N ILE A 183 5.50 -1.61 -18.06
CA ILE A 183 5.18 -0.40 -18.84
C ILE A 183 5.73 -0.52 -20.26
N THR A 184 6.93 -1.07 -20.43
CA THR A 184 7.47 -1.40 -21.76
C THR A 184 6.54 -2.34 -22.51
N GLU A 185 6.13 -3.45 -21.90
CA GLU A 185 5.19 -4.38 -22.53
C GLU A 185 3.83 -3.70 -22.83
N LEU A 186 3.30 -2.90 -21.90
CA LEU A 186 2.06 -2.17 -22.12
C LEU A 186 2.12 -1.34 -23.40
N HIS A 187 3.21 -0.62 -23.62
CA HIS A 187 3.41 0.19 -24.83
C HIS A 187 3.59 -0.66 -26.09
N GLU A 188 4.36 -1.74 -26.03
CA GLU A 188 4.53 -2.71 -27.12
C GLU A 188 3.19 -3.31 -27.57
N ARG A 189 2.27 -3.50 -26.63
CA ARG A 189 0.91 -4.02 -26.87
C ARG A 189 -0.11 -2.94 -27.25
N GLY A 190 0.33 -1.69 -27.44
CA GLY A 190 -0.53 -0.58 -27.84
C GLY A 190 -1.32 0.10 -26.70
N GLY A 191 -1.12 -0.32 -25.46
CA GLY A 191 -1.62 0.40 -24.28
C GLY A 191 -0.88 1.72 -24.06
N ARG A 192 -1.41 2.55 -23.15
CA ARG A 192 -0.84 3.87 -22.82
C ARG A 192 -0.78 4.10 -21.32
N LEU A 193 0.27 4.78 -20.86
CA LEU A 193 0.40 5.30 -19.50
C LEU A 193 0.40 6.84 -19.53
N MET A 194 -0.41 7.46 -18.67
CA MET A 194 -0.45 8.90 -18.44
C MET A 194 -0.14 9.20 -16.98
N THR A 195 1.08 9.67 -16.72
CA THR A 195 1.58 10.12 -15.42
C THR A 195 1.23 11.59 -15.17
N GLY A 196 1.30 12.03 -13.90
CA GLY A 196 1.00 13.41 -13.50
C GLY A 196 -0.46 13.84 -13.70
N GLN A 197 -1.39 12.88 -13.81
CA GLN A 197 -2.82 13.13 -14.05
C GLN A 197 -3.65 12.56 -12.90
N ARG A 198 -4.27 13.44 -12.10
CA ARG A 198 -5.19 13.03 -11.03
C ARG A 198 -6.57 12.74 -11.59
N VAL A 199 -7.11 11.55 -11.36
CA VAL A 199 -8.55 11.35 -11.43
C VAL A 199 -9.19 12.01 -10.20
N TYR A 200 -10.06 13.00 -10.41
CA TYR A 200 -10.76 13.67 -9.31
C TYR A 200 -12.28 13.46 -9.30
N ALA A 201 -12.83 12.94 -10.40
CA ALA A 201 -14.21 12.49 -10.47
C ALA A 201 -14.33 11.38 -11.51
N ALA A 202 -15.25 10.44 -11.29
CA ALA A 202 -15.62 9.45 -12.28
C ALA A 202 -17.11 9.12 -12.18
N TYR A 203 -17.77 8.99 -13.33
CA TYR A 203 -19.21 8.76 -13.42
C TYR A 203 -19.54 8.04 -14.73
N THR A 204 -20.78 7.55 -14.84
CA THR A 204 -21.30 7.02 -16.10
C THR A 204 -22.08 8.12 -16.80
N SER A 205 -21.82 8.35 -18.08
CA SER A 205 -22.57 9.23 -18.97
C SER A 205 -22.75 8.52 -20.30
N ASP A 206 -23.95 8.57 -20.87
CA ASP A 206 -24.24 8.03 -22.21
C ASP A 206 -23.80 6.56 -22.38
N GLY A 207 -24.01 5.77 -21.33
CA GLY A 207 -23.66 4.35 -21.32
C GLY A 207 -22.16 4.04 -21.27
N ARG A 208 -21.30 5.04 -21.03
CA ARG A 208 -19.84 4.89 -20.91
C ARG A 208 -19.32 5.51 -19.62
N VAL A 209 -18.18 5.02 -19.15
CA VAL A 209 -17.46 5.62 -18.04
C VAL A 209 -16.76 6.89 -18.51
N SER A 210 -16.88 7.96 -17.72
CA SER A 210 -16.20 9.24 -17.91
C SER A 210 -15.37 9.58 -16.68
N LEU A 211 -14.09 9.89 -16.85
CA LEU A 211 -13.17 10.29 -15.79
C LEU A 211 -12.71 11.72 -16.02
N LYS A 212 -12.77 12.54 -14.98
CA LYS A 212 -12.21 13.90 -14.98
C LYS A 212 -10.79 13.86 -14.43
N LEU A 213 -9.85 14.32 -15.24
CA LEU A 213 -8.43 14.34 -14.97
C LEU A 213 -7.95 15.77 -14.73
N ARG A 214 -7.01 15.95 -13.80
CA ARG A 214 -6.34 17.23 -13.56
C ARG A 214 -4.84 17.05 -13.39
N SER A 215 -4.06 17.84 -14.12
CA SER A 215 -2.60 17.94 -13.97
C SER A 215 -2.19 18.84 -12.79
N ALA A 216 -0.92 18.79 -12.39
CA ALA A 216 -0.37 19.70 -11.38
C ALA A 216 -0.49 21.19 -11.77
N GLN A 217 -0.47 21.50 -13.07
CA GLN A 217 -0.64 22.87 -13.58
C GLN A 217 -2.12 23.29 -13.69
N GLY A 218 -3.06 22.47 -13.23
CA GLY A 218 -4.49 22.77 -13.26
C GLY A 218 -5.18 22.51 -14.60
N ARG A 219 -4.46 22.03 -15.63
CA ARG A 219 -5.08 21.60 -16.89
C ARG A 219 -6.02 20.43 -16.63
N GLU A 220 -7.27 20.59 -17.05
CA GLU A 220 -8.31 19.56 -16.95
C GLU A 220 -8.58 18.90 -18.30
N GLN A 221 -8.91 17.61 -18.27
CA GLN A 221 -9.33 16.85 -19.45
C GLN A 221 -10.28 15.71 -19.02
N THR A 222 -11.01 15.15 -19.99
CA THR A 222 -11.92 14.03 -19.74
C THR A 222 -11.47 12.82 -20.54
N ALA A 223 -11.45 11.65 -19.89
CA ALA A 223 -11.17 10.37 -20.53
C ALA A 223 -12.44 9.51 -20.52
N HIS A 224 -12.67 8.75 -21.59
CA HIS A 224 -13.84 7.88 -21.73
C HIS A 224 -13.44 6.42 -21.95
N ALA A 225 -14.17 5.52 -21.30
CA ALA A 225 -13.98 4.07 -21.43
C ALA A 225 -15.28 3.30 -21.20
N ASP A 226 -15.26 2.00 -21.47
CA ASP A 226 -16.41 1.13 -21.23
C ASP A 226 -16.39 0.60 -19.79
N HIS A 227 -15.18 0.34 -19.28
CA HIS A 227 -14.91 -0.05 -17.89
C HIS A 227 -13.80 0.80 -17.25
N CYS A 228 -13.82 0.89 -15.92
CA CYS A 228 -12.80 1.52 -15.11
C CYS A 228 -12.38 0.61 -13.96
N VAL A 229 -11.07 0.46 -13.75
CA VAL A 229 -10.48 -0.25 -12.61
C VAL A 229 -9.83 0.76 -11.67
N LEU A 230 -10.26 0.77 -10.42
CA LEU A 230 -9.67 1.58 -9.34
C LEU A 230 -8.65 0.72 -8.58
N ALA A 231 -7.37 0.93 -8.88
CA ALA A 231 -6.22 0.28 -8.24
C ALA A 231 -5.40 1.32 -7.44
N THR A 232 -6.09 2.15 -6.66
CA THR A 232 -5.57 3.38 -6.04
C THR A 232 -5.19 3.24 -4.56
N GLY A 233 -4.93 2.00 -4.10
CA GLY A 233 -4.73 1.70 -2.68
C GLY A 233 -6.05 1.65 -1.90
N THR A 234 -6.85 2.70 -1.97
CA THR A 234 -8.26 2.74 -1.56
C THR A 234 -9.10 3.44 -2.64
N PRO A 235 -10.38 3.07 -2.85
CA PRO A 235 -11.20 3.71 -3.87
C PRO A 235 -11.32 5.22 -3.66
N ILE A 236 -11.09 5.99 -4.72
CA ILE A 236 -11.28 7.45 -4.74
C ILE A 236 -12.74 7.88 -4.91
N LEU A 237 -13.66 6.90 -5.02
CA LEU A 237 -15.10 7.12 -5.12
C LEU A 237 -15.76 6.59 -3.86
N ASP A 238 -16.57 7.41 -3.20
CA ASP A 238 -17.24 7.04 -1.93
C ASP A 238 -18.40 6.06 -2.09
N ARG A 239 -18.69 5.67 -3.33
CA ARG A 239 -19.72 4.68 -3.64
C ARG A 239 -19.28 3.31 -3.13
N GLY A 240 -20.21 2.57 -2.54
CA GLY A 240 -19.93 1.25 -1.96
C GLY A 240 -19.35 1.28 -0.54
N GLY A 241 -19.16 2.47 0.05
CA GLY A 241 -18.82 2.59 1.48
C GLY A 241 -17.45 2.02 1.87
N PHE A 242 -16.52 1.87 0.93
CA PHE A 242 -15.19 1.29 1.19
C PHE A 242 -14.39 2.04 2.26
N PHE A 243 -14.61 3.36 2.39
CA PHE A 243 -14.00 4.16 3.45
C PHE A 243 -14.36 3.69 4.88
N ALA A 244 -15.52 3.04 5.04
CA ALA A 244 -15.99 2.48 6.31
C ALA A 244 -15.61 1.00 6.50
N ARG A 245 -15.12 0.36 5.45
CA ARG A 245 -14.74 -1.07 5.38
C ARG A 245 -13.23 -1.29 5.35
N LEU A 246 -12.45 -0.22 5.27
CA LEU A 246 -10.99 -0.23 5.23
C LEU A 246 -10.46 0.65 6.35
N HIS A 247 -9.37 0.21 6.99
CA HIS A 247 -8.62 1.06 7.90
C HIS A 247 -7.21 1.33 7.33
N PRO A 248 -6.77 2.61 7.31
CA PRO A 248 -5.48 2.98 6.76
C PRO A 248 -4.36 2.73 7.78
N SER A 249 -3.31 2.03 7.37
CA SER A 249 -2.14 1.72 8.19
C SER A 249 -0.89 2.26 7.53
N ARG A 250 -0.05 2.97 8.29
CA ARG A 250 1.26 3.44 7.87
C ARG A 250 2.35 2.67 8.58
N SER A 251 3.44 2.35 7.88
CA SER A 251 4.62 1.70 8.45
C SER A 251 5.91 2.25 7.84
N TYR A 252 7.02 2.08 8.56
CA TYR A 252 8.28 2.74 8.26
C TYR A 252 9.35 1.71 7.96
N CYS A 253 10.30 2.08 7.11
CA CYS A 253 11.43 1.27 6.72
C CYS A 253 12.69 2.13 6.67
N VAL A 254 13.82 1.51 7.02
CA VAL A 254 15.14 2.10 6.93
C VAL A 254 16.06 1.07 6.28
N ALA A 255 16.86 1.50 5.30
CA ALA A 255 17.94 0.70 4.75
C ALA A 255 19.25 1.07 5.45
N PHE A 256 20.12 0.09 5.66
CA PHE A 256 21.39 0.27 6.34
C PHE A 256 22.54 -0.39 5.57
N ASP A 257 23.68 0.28 5.60
CA ASP A 257 24.97 -0.39 5.47
C ASP A 257 25.30 -1.02 6.81
N VAL A 258 25.63 -2.31 6.82
CA VAL A 258 26.00 -3.03 8.03
C VAL A 258 27.37 -3.69 7.87
N PRO A 259 28.23 -3.68 8.91
CA PRO A 259 29.45 -4.46 8.90
C PRO A 259 29.14 -5.98 8.90
N GLY A 260 29.90 -6.75 8.11
CA GLY A 260 29.74 -8.21 8.04
C GLY A 260 28.61 -8.66 7.12
N SER A 261 28.10 -9.87 7.37
CA SER A 261 27.06 -10.49 6.53
C SER A 261 25.65 -10.04 6.92
N VAL A 262 24.83 -9.73 5.92
CA VAL A 262 23.40 -9.42 6.11
C VAL A 262 22.62 -10.73 6.24
N PRO A 263 21.64 -10.82 7.18
CA PRO A 263 20.75 -11.99 7.25
C PRO A 263 20.04 -12.23 5.91
N ARG A 264 20.11 -13.46 5.42
CA ARG A 264 19.52 -13.90 4.15
C ARG A 264 18.00 -14.04 4.20
N PRO A 265 17.43 -14.72 5.22
CA PRO A 265 15.99 -14.94 5.25
C PRO A 265 15.19 -13.65 5.36
N MET A 266 13.97 -13.67 4.84
CA MET A 266 13.00 -12.61 5.10
C MET A 266 12.25 -12.93 6.40
N MET A 267 12.32 -12.02 7.37
CA MET A 267 11.77 -12.26 8.71
C MET A 267 10.73 -11.19 9.07
N LEU A 268 9.67 -11.58 9.76
CA LEU A 268 8.66 -10.69 10.30
C LEU A 268 8.25 -11.16 11.70
N SER A 269 8.41 -10.30 12.70
CA SER A 269 7.98 -10.65 14.06
C SER A 269 6.45 -10.63 14.17
N VAL A 270 5.90 -11.58 14.93
CA VAL A 270 4.46 -11.69 15.21
C VAL A 270 4.03 -10.80 16.38
N ASP A 271 4.98 -10.39 17.21
CA ASP A 271 4.77 -9.57 18.39
C ASP A 271 5.17 -8.09 18.17
N GLN A 272 4.77 -7.26 19.15
CA GLN A 272 5.05 -5.84 19.17
C GLN A 272 6.27 -5.52 20.06
N PRO A 273 7.12 -4.55 19.66
CA PRO A 273 7.03 -3.80 18.41
C PRO A 273 7.46 -4.63 17.19
N THR A 274 6.70 -4.56 16.10
CA THR A 274 6.99 -5.37 14.90
C THR A 274 8.35 -5.06 14.29
N ARG A 275 9.06 -6.10 13.86
CA ARG A 275 10.31 -6.04 13.11
C ARG A 275 10.23 -6.89 11.85
N SER A 276 10.26 -6.22 10.70
CA SER A 276 10.46 -6.82 9.39
C SER A 276 11.93 -6.68 9.03
N VAL A 277 12.61 -7.77 8.69
CA VAL A 277 14.02 -7.78 8.31
C VAL A 277 14.16 -8.51 6.97
N ARG A 278 15.00 -8.01 6.07
CA ARG A 278 15.52 -8.70 4.87
C ARG A 278 16.74 -7.95 4.33
N TYR A 279 17.50 -8.57 3.45
CA TYR A 279 18.49 -7.85 2.63
C TYR A 279 17.91 -7.38 1.30
N ALA A 280 18.62 -6.48 0.64
CA ALA A 280 18.37 -6.03 -0.72
C ALA A 280 19.70 -5.86 -1.47
N PRO A 281 19.86 -6.44 -2.68
CA PRO A 281 20.97 -6.09 -3.56
C PRO A 281 20.91 -4.60 -3.94
N SER A 282 22.07 -3.95 -4.06
CA SER A 282 22.22 -2.58 -4.53
C SER A 282 23.54 -2.42 -5.29
N ALA A 283 23.71 -1.32 -6.02
CA ALA A 283 24.96 -1.04 -6.75
C ALA A 283 26.20 -1.01 -5.84
N GLY A 284 26.04 -0.66 -4.56
CA GLY A 284 27.11 -0.61 -3.56
C GLY A 284 27.21 -1.85 -2.68
N GLY A 285 26.73 -3.01 -3.15
CA GLY A 285 26.65 -4.26 -2.41
C GLY A 285 25.27 -4.49 -1.79
N GLU A 286 25.19 -5.22 -0.69
CA GLU A 286 23.91 -5.52 -0.04
C GLU A 286 23.53 -4.46 0.99
N ARG A 287 22.23 -4.25 1.18
CA ARG A 287 21.65 -3.38 2.20
C ARG A 287 20.75 -4.18 3.11
N LEU A 288 20.83 -3.95 4.42
CA LEU A 288 19.86 -4.45 5.38
C LEU A 288 18.64 -3.54 5.35
N ILE A 289 17.45 -4.09 5.13
CA ILE A 289 16.18 -3.37 5.28
C ILE A 289 15.55 -3.80 6.60
N VAL A 290 15.26 -2.82 7.46
CA VAL A 290 14.50 -3.01 8.70
C VAL A 290 13.24 -2.16 8.64
N GLY A 291 12.09 -2.80 8.79
CA GLY A 291 10.78 -2.16 8.80
C GLY A 291 10.00 -2.42 10.09
N GLY A 292 9.04 -1.56 10.41
CA GLY A 292 8.23 -1.66 11.61
C GLY A 292 7.45 -0.38 11.92
N GLY A 293 7.12 -0.21 13.20
CA GLY A 293 6.45 1.01 13.70
C GLY A 293 5.08 1.26 13.07
N GLY A 294 4.34 0.18 12.77
CA GLY A 294 3.01 0.28 12.15
C GLY A 294 1.99 0.98 13.04
N HIS A 295 1.19 1.89 12.48
CA HIS A 295 0.08 2.54 13.19
C HIS A 295 -1.02 2.99 12.22
N THR A 296 -2.17 3.38 12.75
CA THR A 296 -3.23 4.01 11.95
C THR A 296 -2.80 5.42 11.51
N VAL A 297 -3.01 5.74 10.23
CA VAL A 297 -2.61 7.03 9.63
C VAL A 297 -3.22 8.19 10.43
N GLY A 298 -2.43 9.23 10.69
CA GLY A 298 -2.87 10.44 11.41
C GLY A 298 -3.19 10.26 12.90
N ARG A 299 -2.91 9.09 13.50
CA ARG A 299 -3.20 8.79 14.92
C ARG A 299 -1.97 8.57 15.79
N LYS A 300 -0.78 8.94 15.29
CA LYS A 300 0.48 8.87 16.04
C LYS A 300 0.98 10.28 16.33
N ASP A 301 1.39 10.53 17.58
CA ASP A 301 1.81 11.87 18.02
C ASP A 301 3.08 12.35 17.32
N SER A 302 4.07 11.46 17.14
CA SER A 302 5.30 11.73 16.39
C SER A 302 5.68 10.51 15.60
N ALA A 303 5.55 10.61 14.28
CA ALA A 303 5.95 9.58 13.33
C ALA A 303 7.48 9.39 13.32
N ARG A 304 8.25 10.45 13.61
CA ARG A 304 9.72 10.41 13.71
C ARG A 304 10.22 9.35 14.70
N THR A 305 9.51 9.16 15.81
CA THR A 305 9.86 8.14 16.80
C THR A 305 9.93 6.73 16.21
N SER A 306 9.15 6.42 15.16
CA SER A 306 9.24 5.12 14.47
C SER A 306 10.59 4.93 13.80
N TYR A 307 11.14 5.96 13.15
CA TYR A 307 12.46 5.88 12.53
C TYR A 307 13.56 5.77 13.59
N ASP A 308 13.47 6.57 14.66
CA ASP A 308 14.43 6.53 15.76
C ASP A 308 14.45 5.14 16.42
N GLU A 309 13.28 4.51 16.58
CA GLU A 309 13.15 3.15 17.09
C GLU A 309 13.79 2.11 16.17
N LEU A 310 13.59 2.21 14.85
CA LEU A 310 14.19 1.30 13.86
C LEU A 310 15.71 1.46 13.80
N VAL A 311 16.21 2.70 13.80
CA VAL A 311 17.66 2.99 13.83
C VAL A 311 18.28 2.50 15.14
N GLY A 312 17.64 2.78 16.27
CA GLY A 312 18.10 2.36 17.59
C GLY A 312 18.12 0.84 17.74
N TRP A 313 17.08 0.14 17.29
CA TRP A 313 17.02 -1.32 17.27
C TRP A 313 18.13 -1.89 16.38
N THR A 314 18.30 -1.36 15.17
CA THR A 314 19.30 -1.87 14.22
C THR A 314 20.72 -1.68 14.74
N ARG A 315 21.07 -0.51 15.30
CA ARG A 315 22.41 -0.28 15.87
C ARG A 315 22.75 -1.16 17.06
N ARG A 316 21.75 -1.62 17.83
CA ARG A 316 21.96 -2.56 18.94
C ARG A 316 22.30 -3.97 18.45
N HIS A 317 21.66 -4.43 17.38
CA HIS A 317 21.83 -5.79 16.86
C HIS A 317 22.87 -5.89 15.74
N PHE A 318 23.17 -4.77 15.07
CA PHE A 318 24.19 -4.65 14.03
C PHE A 318 25.11 -3.46 14.39
N PRO A 319 26.06 -3.64 15.32
CA PRO A 319 26.98 -2.57 15.70
C PRO A 319 27.73 -2.03 14.49
N GLY A 320 27.72 -0.70 14.33
CA GLY A 320 28.27 -0.03 13.15
C GLY A 320 27.28 0.10 11.97
N ALA A 321 26.00 -0.23 12.15
CA ALA A 321 24.99 0.03 11.12
C ALA A 321 24.80 1.53 10.85
N HIS A 322 24.87 1.89 9.57
CA HIS A 322 24.70 3.26 9.08
C HIS A 322 23.44 3.36 8.21
N PRO A 323 22.43 4.16 8.60
CA PRO A 323 21.25 4.36 7.77
C PRO A 323 21.62 5.03 6.45
N THR A 324 21.13 4.48 5.34
CA THR A 324 21.33 5.02 3.99
C THR A 324 20.04 5.62 3.43
N HIS A 325 18.89 5.00 3.70
CA HIS A 325 17.60 5.41 3.15
C HIS A 325 16.51 5.32 4.21
N TYR A 326 15.49 6.18 4.06
CA TYR A 326 14.32 6.22 4.94
C TYR A 326 13.08 6.36 4.06
N TRP A 327 12.08 5.52 4.31
CA TRP A 327 10.80 5.61 3.63
C TRP A 327 9.67 5.00 4.45
N SER A 328 8.44 5.23 3.99
CA SER A 328 7.24 4.69 4.62
C SER A 328 6.21 4.32 3.56
N ALA A 329 5.46 3.27 3.85
CA ALA A 329 4.33 2.82 3.05
C ALA A 329 3.04 3.00 3.82
N GLN A 330 1.97 3.23 3.07
CA GLN A 330 0.61 3.16 3.56
C GLN A 330 -0.15 2.06 2.83
N ASP A 331 -0.90 1.32 3.61
CA ASP A 331 -1.70 0.18 3.20
C ASP A 331 -3.10 0.31 3.80
N TYR A 332 -4.04 -0.41 3.22
CA TYR A 332 -5.41 -0.47 3.70
C TYR A 332 -5.72 -1.90 4.10
N VAL A 333 -6.24 -2.05 5.31
CA VAL A 333 -6.58 -3.34 5.89
C VAL A 333 -8.11 -3.45 5.92
N PRO A 334 -8.68 -4.51 5.36
CA PRO A 334 -10.13 -4.74 5.29
C PRO A 334 -10.67 -5.14 6.66
N VAL A 335 -11.89 -4.70 6.98
CA VAL A 335 -12.53 -4.96 8.28
C VAL A 335 -12.81 -6.43 8.52
N ASP A 336 -12.88 -7.25 7.48
CA ASP A 336 -13.07 -8.70 7.52
C ASP A 336 -11.78 -9.47 7.16
N GLU A 337 -10.63 -8.81 7.06
CA GLU A 337 -9.32 -9.46 6.86
C GLU A 337 -9.07 -10.07 5.46
N LEU A 338 -10.02 -9.98 4.53
CA LEU A 338 -9.87 -10.45 3.14
C LEU A 338 -9.87 -9.29 2.12
N PRO A 339 -9.08 -9.36 1.02
CA PRO A 339 -9.06 -8.31 0.01
C PRO A 339 -10.41 -8.06 -0.65
N TYR A 340 -10.61 -6.84 -1.18
CA TYR A 340 -11.78 -6.50 -1.97
C TYR A 340 -11.41 -6.32 -3.45
N VAL A 341 -11.86 -7.25 -4.28
CA VAL A 341 -11.61 -7.32 -5.72
C VAL A 341 -12.90 -7.64 -6.47
N GLY A 342 -13.27 -6.76 -7.40
CA GLY A 342 -14.49 -6.93 -8.19
C GLY A 342 -15.28 -5.63 -8.33
N PRO A 343 -16.62 -5.69 -8.49
CA PRO A 343 -17.46 -4.51 -8.68
C PRO A 343 -17.37 -3.51 -7.53
N LEU A 344 -17.31 -2.21 -7.84
CA LEU A 344 -17.44 -1.13 -6.87
C LEU A 344 -18.83 -1.10 -6.23
N LEU A 345 -19.86 -1.46 -7.00
CA LEU A 345 -21.23 -1.65 -6.51
C LEU A 345 -21.72 -3.03 -6.94
N PRO A 346 -22.52 -3.73 -6.10
CA PRO A 346 -23.06 -5.04 -6.46
C PRO A 346 -23.80 -4.99 -7.80
N GLY A 347 -23.50 -5.93 -8.69
CA GLY A 347 -24.15 -6.03 -10.01
C GLY A 347 -23.74 -4.98 -11.05
N ALA A 348 -22.80 -4.08 -10.75
CA ALA A 348 -22.36 -3.03 -11.67
C ALA A 348 -20.89 -3.15 -12.08
N ASP A 349 -20.64 -3.71 -13.26
CA ASP A 349 -19.28 -4.02 -13.75
C ASP A 349 -18.55 -2.86 -14.45
N ARG A 350 -19.14 -1.65 -14.46
CA ARG A 350 -18.50 -0.48 -15.08
C ARG A 350 -17.35 0.07 -14.26
N PHE A 351 -17.44 -0.04 -12.94
CA PHE A 351 -16.38 0.35 -12.01
C PHE A 351 -15.99 -0.87 -11.20
N LEU A 352 -14.73 -1.25 -11.30
CA LEU A 352 -14.13 -2.33 -10.54
C LEU A 352 -13.10 -1.76 -9.56
N VAL A 353 -12.86 -2.47 -8.48
CA VAL A 353 -11.91 -2.11 -7.43
C VAL A 353 -10.97 -3.28 -7.16
N ALA A 354 -9.73 -2.96 -6.79
CA ALA A 354 -8.82 -3.87 -6.10
C ALA A 354 -8.14 -3.12 -4.94
N THR A 355 -8.42 -3.53 -3.70
CA THR A 355 -7.99 -2.84 -2.47
C THR A 355 -7.90 -3.82 -1.28
N GLY A 356 -7.43 -3.34 -0.13
CA GLY A 356 -7.51 -4.10 1.12
C GLY A 356 -6.45 -5.20 1.25
N PHE A 357 -5.26 -4.99 0.70
CA PHE A 357 -4.22 -6.04 0.68
C PHE A 357 -3.46 -6.21 2.00
N ALA A 358 -3.77 -5.44 3.03
CA ALA A 358 -3.22 -5.59 4.37
C ALA A 358 -1.69 -5.73 4.43
N LYS A 359 -0.97 -4.86 3.69
CA LYS A 359 0.52 -4.83 3.54
C LYS A 359 1.13 -5.88 2.63
N TRP A 360 0.32 -6.80 2.10
CA TRP A 360 0.75 -7.90 1.24
C TRP A 360 0.34 -7.70 -0.22
N GLY A 361 0.43 -6.45 -0.70
CA GLY A 361 0.06 -6.07 -2.06
C GLY A 361 0.94 -6.67 -3.17
N MET A 362 2.15 -7.16 -2.85
CA MET A 362 3.04 -7.76 -3.84
C MET A 362 2.50 -9.09 -4.40
N THR A 363 1.84 -9.90 -3.58
CA THR A 363 1.16 -11.12 -4.00
C THR A 363 -0.33 -10.86 -4.28
N ASN A 364 -1.03 -10.25 -3.33
CA ASN A 364 -2.47 -9.99 -3.45
C ASN A 364 -2.79 -9.05 -4.62
N GLY A 365 -1.91 -8.09 -4.93
CA GLY A 365 -2.12 -7.17 -6.03
C GLY A 365 -2.06 -7.84 -7.40
N VAL A 366 -1.17 -8.82 -7.58
CA VAL A 366 -1.09 -9.63 -8.80
C VAL A 366 -2.28 -10.59 -8.87
N ALA A 367 -2.62 -11.27 -7.76
CA ALA A 367 -3.80 -12.13 -7.68
C ALA A 367 -5.09 -11.37 -8.05
N ALA A 368 -5.28 -10.18 -7.48
CA ALA A 368 -6.39 -9.30 -7.81
C ALA A 368 -6.42 -8.94 -9.31
N ALA A 369 -5.24 -8.66 -9.88
CA ALA A 369 -5.14 -8.33 -11.30
C ALA A 369 -5.56 -9.50 -12.21
N LEU A 370 -5.19 -10.74 -11.85
CA LEU A 370 -5.62 -11.94 -12.57
C LEU A 370 -7.14 -12.11 -12.56
N LEU A 371 -7.80 -11.89 -11.42
CA LEU A 371 -9.26 -11.94 -11.31
C LEU A 371 -9.95 -10.85 -12.14
N LEU A 372 -9.48 -9.62 -12.03
CA LEU A 372 -10.04 -8.49 -12.78
C LEU A 372 -9.87 -8.66 -14.29
N ALA A 373 -8.71 -9.13 -14.74
CA ALA A 373 -8.47 -9.43 -16.15
C ALA A 373 -9.43 -10.52 -16.65
N LYS A 374 -9.58 -11.64 -15.92
CA LYS A 374 -10.55 -12.69 -16.26
C LYS A 374 -11.97 -12.14 -16.37
N ARG A 375 -12.40 -11.32 -15.40
CA ARG A 375 -13.73 -10.71 -15.40
C ARG A 375 -13.95 -9.82 -16.63
N LEU A 376 -13.02 -8.93 -16.92
CA LEU A 376 -13.12 -7.98 -18.03
C LEU A 376 -12.99 -8.63 -19.41
N LEU A 377 -12.35 -9.79 -19.50
CA LEU A 377 -12.24 -10.59 -20.72
C LEU A 377 -13.38 -11.62 -20.87
N GLY A 378 -14.33 -11.67 -19.93
CA GLY A 378 -15.46 -12.60 -19.98
C GLY A 378 -15.10 -14.07 -19.72
N GLY A 379 -13.98 -14.33 -19.04
CA GLY A 379 -13.52 -15.68 -18.70
C GLY A 379 -14.07 -16.18 -17.36
N ASP A 380 -14.04 -17.50 -17.19
CA ASP A 380 -14.44 -18.17 -15.95
C ASP A 380 -13.57 -17.70 -14.77
N GLN A 381 -14.24 -17.35 -13.68
CA GLN A 381 -13.58 -16.93 -12.45
C GLN A 381 -12.82 -18.09 -11.82
N ALA A 382 -11.68 -17.77 -11.23
CA ALA A 382 -10.87 -18.78 -10.54
C ALA A 382 -11.62 -19.31 -9.31
N ARG A 383 -11.34 -20.56 -8.92
CA ARG A 383 -11.96 -21.19 -7.74
C ARG A 383 -11.68 -20.45 -6.43
N TRP A 384 -10.60 -19.69 -6.40
CA TRP A 384 -10.18 -18.86 -5.26
C TRP A 384 -10.74 -17.43 -5.27
N ALA A 385 -11.54 -17.06 -6.29
CA ALA A 385 -12.16 -15.74 -6.37
C ALA A 385 -13.04 -15.36 -5.15
N PRO A 386 -13.76 -16.28 -4.46
CA PRO A 386 -14.59 -15.91 -3.32
C PRO A 386 -13.81 -15.28 -2.16
N ALA A 387 -12.55 -15.69 -1.93
CA ALA A 387 -11.70 -15.09 -0.89
C ALA A 387 -11.25 -13.64 -1.19
N PHE A 388 -11.50 -13.15 -2.41
CA PHE A 388 -11.14 -11.80 -2.85
C PHE A 388 -12.37 -10.98 -3.23
N ALA A 389 -13.59 -11.51 -3.10
CA ALA A 389 -14.78 -10.84 -3.60
C ALA A 389 -15.01 -9.49 -2.91
N SER A 390 -15.25 -8.42 -3.67
CA SER A 390 -15.56 -7.09 -3.13
C SER A 390 -16.92 -6.99 -2.42
N TRP A 391 -17.78 -7.99 -2.65
CA TRP A 391 -19.11 -8.14 -2.04
C TRP A 391 -19.33 -9.61 -1.70
N SER A 392 -19.48 -9.92 -0.41
CA SER A 392 -19.66 -11.30 0.06
C SER A 392 -20.57 -11.40 1.29
N PRO A 393 -21.41 -12.45 1.43
CA PRO A 393 -22.13 -12.74 2.67
C PRO A 393 -21.21 -12.89 3.90
N HIS A 394 -19.94 -13.24 3.69
CA HIS A 394 -18.96 -13.37 4.77
C HIS A 394 -18.53 -12.02 5.38
N GLU A 395 -18.85 -10.89 4.76
CA GLU A 395 -18.62 -9.55 5.35
C GLU A 395 -19.35 -9.34 6.68
N LEU A 396 -20.40 -10.12 6.95
CA LEU A 396 -21.12 -10.10 8.22
C LEU A 396 -20.19 -10.37 9.42
N THR A 397 -19.09 -11.12 9.23
CA THR A 397 -18.11 -11.40 10.29
C THR A 397 -17.26 -10.17 10.63
N GLY A 398 -17.17 -9.20 9.72
CA GLY A 398 -16.46 -7.92 9.90
C GLY A 398 -17.29 -6.82 10.56
N LEU A 399 -18.60 -7.02 10.80
CA LEU A 399 -19.50 -5.94 11.29
C LEU A 399 -19.09 -5.36 12.65
N THR A 400 -18.58 -6.19 13.57
CA THR A 400 -18.15 -5.71 14.90
C THR A 400 -16.88 -4.86 14.80
N THR A 401 -15.92 -5.27 13.97
CA THR A 401 -14.72 -4.49 13.66
C THR A 401 -15.05 -3.22 12.91
N ALA A 402 -15.97 -3.28 11.93
CA ALA A 402 -16.48 -2.10 11.25
C ALA A 402 -17.12 -1.12 12.23
N LEU A 403 -17.96 -1.59 13.17
CA LEU A 403 -18.57 -0.72 14.18
C LEU A 403 -17.49 -0.06 15.06
N LYS A 404 -16.51 -0.83 15.56
CA LYS A 404 -15.40 -0.28 16.37
C LYS A 404 -14.60 0.76 15.60
N ASN A 405 -14.18 0.44 14.36
CA ASN A 405 -13.41 1.35 13.53
C ASN A 405 -14.19 2.63 13.22
N ASN A 406 -15.49 2.52 12.91
CA ASN A 406 -16.34 3.68 12.64
C ASN A 406 -16.64 4.49 13.91
N LEU A 407 -16.71 3.87 15.10
CA LEU A 407 -16.78 4.58 16.37
C LEU A 407 -15.49 5.37 16.66
N GLU A 408 -14.32 4.78 16.42
CA GLU A 408 -13.04 5.50 16.53
C GLU A 408 -12.95 6.65 15.54
N VAL A 409 -13.41 6.46 14.29
CA VAL A 409 -13.53 7.54 13.29
C VAL A 409 -14.44 8.65 13.81
N GLY A 410 -15.63 8.32 14.34
CA GLY A 410 -16.55 9.29 14.92
C GLY A 410 -15.95 10.06 16.10
N TRP A 411 -15.21 9.36 16.97
CA TRP A 411 -14.48 9.97 18.08
C TRP A 411 -13.39 10.93 17.57
N HIS A 412 -12.53 10.50 16.65
CA HIS A 412 -11.48 11.35 16.09
C HIS A 412 -12.03 12.53 15.30
N MET A 413 -13.15 12.36 14.62
CA MET A 413 -13.88 13.45 14.00
C MET A 413 -14.27 14.46 15.08
N ALA A 414 -15.04 14.06 16.10
CA ALA A 414 -15.50 14.97 17.16
C ALA A 414 -14.34 15.63 17.94
N ALA A 415 -13.37 14.83 18.39
CA ALA A 415 -12.21 15.31 19.14
C ALA A 415 -11.38 16.32 18.32
N GLY A 416 -11.17 16.04 17.03
CA GLY A 416 -10.41 16.90 16.13
C GLY A 416 -10.97 18.32 16.02
N TRP A 417 -12.29 18.51 16.12
CA TRP A 417 -12.91 19.85 16.11
C TRP A 417 -12.80 20.59 17.45
N VAL A 418 -12.62 19.88 18.57
CA VAL A 418 -12.61 20.48 19.92
C VAL A 418 -11.20 20.71 20.46
N THR A 419 -10.29 19.76 20.25
CA THR A 419 -8.92 19.81 20.79
C THR A 419 -8.12 21.07 20.38
N PRO A 420 -8.24 21.60 19.15
CA PRO A 420 -7.49 22.79 18.73
C PRO A 420 -7.87 24.09 19.44
N ILE A 421 -9.03 24.15 20.12
CA ILE A 421 -9.51 25.35 20.85
C ILE A 421 -8.52 25.79 21.94
N ALA A 422 -7.89 24.82 22.61
CA ALA A 422 -6.95 25.08 23.69
C ALA A 422 -5.53 25.44 23.20
N ARG A 423 -5.24 25.28 21.90
CA ARG A 423 -3.90 25.50 21.33
C ARG A 423 -3.76 26.96 20.90
N ARG A 424 -2.86 27.70 21.57
CA ARG A 424 -2.46 29.05 21.15
C ARG A 424 -1.62 28.99 19.87
N ASN A 425 -1.73 30.02 19.04
CA ASN A 425 -0.85 30.25 17.88
C ASN A 425 0.59 30.56 18.36
N ALA A 426 1.33 29.52 18.73
CA ALA A 426 2.75 29.64 19.04
C ALA A 426 3.59 29.71 17.74
N PRO A 427 4.79 30.31 17.77
CA PRO A 427 5.76 30.19 16.70
C PRO A 427 6.12 28.71 16.46
N LEU A 428 6.17 28.30 15.19
CA LEU A 428 6.56 26.95 14.80
C LEU A 428 8.06 26.91 14.48
N ARG A 429 8.71 25.82 14.88
CA ARG A 429 10.08 25.51 14.46
C ARG A 429 10.09 24.85 13.09
N GLU A 430 11.25 24.87 12.41
CA GLU A 430 11.45 24.14 11.16
C GLU A 430 11.08 22.66 11.30
N GLY A 431 10.31 22.15 10.34
CA GLY A 431 9.77 20.79 10.29
C GLY A 431 8.54 20.55 11.16
N ALA A 432 8.04 21.56 11.88
CA ALA A 432 6.84 21.44 12.71
C ALA A 432 5.58 21.92 11.99
N GLY A 433 4.45 21.35 12.38
CA GLY A 433 3.12 21.79 11.99
C GLY A 433 2.14 21.65 13.14
N SER A 434 1.13 22.52 13.16
CA SER A 434 0.06 22.51 14.16
C SER A 434 -1.27 22.95 13.58
N VAL A 435 -2.35 22.32 14.05
CA VAL A 435 -3.71 22.84 13.91
C VAL A 435 -4.09 23.61 15.18
N SER A 436 -4.63 24.81 15.01
CA SER A 436 -5.06 25.71 16.08
C SER A 436 -6.26 26.56 15.66
N GLY A 437 -6.96 27.14 16.65
CA GLY A 437 -8.11 28.02 16.43
C GLY A 437 -9.45 27.39 16.85
N PRO A 438 -10.52 28.20 16.94
CA PRO A 438 -11.85 27.71 17.27
C PRO A 438 -12.47 26.93 16.08
N PRO A 439 -13.51 26.09 16.31
CA PRO A 439 -14.07 25.21 15.27
C PRO A 439 -14.49 25.95 14.00
N TRP A 440 -15.01 27.18 14.12
CA TRP A 440 -15.46 28.01 13.00
C TRP A 440 -14.33 28.77 12.26
N ASN A 441 -13.08 28.68 12.73
CA ASN A 441 -11.92 29.35 12.13
C ASN A 441 -10.61 28.62 12.47
N MET A 442 -10.58 27.30 12.27
CA MET A 442 -9.36 26.51 12.48
C MET A 442 -8.38 26.70 11.32
N VAL A 443 -7.08 26.67 11.64
CA VAL A 443 -6.01 26.83 10.67
C VAL A 443 -4.94 25.76 10.88
N ALA A 444 -4.44 25.16 9.80
CA ALA A 444 -3.24 24.32 9.81
C ALA A 444 -2.02 25.12 9.36
N ARG A 445 -1.05 25.31 10.26
CA ARG A 445 0.22 26.00 9.98
C ARG A 445 1.37 25.00 9.97
N SER A 446 2.32 25.14 9.04
CA SER A 446 3.57 24.36 9.03
C SER A 446 4.76 25.23 8.62
N VAL A 447 5.95 24.89 9.09
CA VAL A 447 7.22 25.52 8.65
C VAL A 447 8.10 24.46 8.04
N VAL A 448 8.36 24.55 6.74
CA VAL A 448 9.19 23.59 6.00
C VAL A 448 10.05 24.31 4.98
N GLY A 449 11.38 24.14 5.09
CA GLY A 449 12.35 24.80 4.23
C GLY A 449 12.48 26.29 4.52
N GLY A 450 12.18 26.73 5.75
CA GLY A 450 12.09 28.15 6.11
C GLY A 450 10.78 28.84 5.70
N ASP A 451 9.96 28.20 4.87
CA ASP A 451 8.66 28.74 4.46
C ASP A 451 7.57 28.33 5.46
N GLU A 452 6.88 29.33 6.01
CA GLU A 452 5.64 29.11 6.73
C GLU A 452 4.46 29.01 5.75
N ARG A 453 3.67 27.93 5.88
CA ARG A 453 2.49 27.66 5.05
C ARG A 453 1.25 27.54 5.92
N CYS A 454 0.14 28.04 5.39
CA CYS A 454 -1.18 28.03 5.99
C CYS A 454 -2.15 27.35 5.03
N VAL A 455 -2.88 26.34 5.52
CA VAL A 455 -3.89 25.60 4.75
C VAL A 455 -5.10 25.28 5.62
N SER A 456 -6.19 24.85 4.99
CA SER A 456 -7.34 24.29 5.69
C SER A 456 -6.92 23.05 6.50
N PRO A 457 -7.30 22.96 7.79
CA PRO A 457 -7.05 21.77 8.59
C PRO A 457 -8.08 20.67 8.33
N VAL A 458 -9.02 20.85 7.39
CA VAL A 458 -10.13 19.94 7.14
C VAL A 458 -9.89 19.16 5.86
N CYS A 459 -9.83 17.84 5.98
CA CYS A 459 -9.66 16.92 4.87
C CYS A 459 -10.76 17.08 3.83
N THR A 460 -10.38 17.21 2.55
CA THR A 460 -11.28 17.36 1.40
C THR A 460 -12.05 16.09 1.02
N HIS A 461 -11.83 14.97 1.71
CA HIS A 461 -12.58 13.73 1.54
C HIS A 461 -13.91 13.77 2.31
N LEU A 462 -13.87 13.54 3.62
CA LEU A 462 -15.06 13.49 4.50
C LEU A 462 -14.90 14.36 5.76
N GLY A 463 -14.15 15.46 5.68
CA GLY A 463 -14.18 16.51 6.71
C GLY A 463 -13.40 16.21 8.00
N GLY A 464 -12.50 15.22 7.99
CA GLY A 464 -11.64 14.93 9.14
C GLY A 464 -10.61 16.03 9.40
N VAL A 465 -10.41 16.40 10.68
CA VAL A 465 -9.36 17.34 11.06
C VAL A 465 -7.99 16.66 10.97
N LEU A 466 -7.07 17.31 10.27
CA LEU A 466 -5.75 16.77 9.95
C LEU A 466 -4.79 16.83 11.13
N SER A 467 -3.82 15.93 11.13
CA SER A 467 -2.71 15.86 12.07
C SER A 467 -1.38 16.04 11.34
N TRP A 468 -0.36 16.60 12.01
CA TRP A 468 0.95 16.77 11.42
C TRP A 468 1.81 15.52 11.59
N ASN A 469 2.36 15.02 10.48
CA ASN A 469 3.37 13.97 10.46
C ASN A 469 4.75 14.63 10.37
N ASP A 470 5.47 14.61 11.49
CA ASP A 470 6.77 15.26 11.67
C ASP A 470 7.95 14.52 11.03
N ALA A 471 7.74 13.27 10.61
CA ALA A 471 8.73 12.51 9.88
C ALA A 471 8.74 12.98 8.42
N GLU A 472 7.58 12.91 7.77
CA GLU A 472 7.42 13.15 6.32
C GLU A 472 7.00 14.56 5.97
N LYS A 473 6.75 15.40 6.98
CA LYS A 473 6.31 16.79 6.83
C LYS A 473 5.01 16.88 6.04
N SER A 474 4.03 16.06 6.42
CA SER A 474 2.72 15.94 5.77
C SER A 474 1.56 16.15 6.73
N TRP A 475 0.40 16.52 6.20
CA TRP A 475 -0.87 16.51 6.91
C TRP A 475 -1.60 15.19 6.67
N ASP A 476 -1.85 14.43 7.73
CA ASP A 476 -2.44 13.10 7.66
C ASP A 476 -3.84 13.11 8.29
N CYS A 477 -4.83 12.60 7.56
CA CYS A 477 -6.21 12.49 8.02
C CYS A 477 -6.41 11.23 8.88
N PRO A 478 -6.82 11.37 10.16
CA PRO A 478 -6.99 10.24 11.09
C PRO A 478 -8.19 9.34 10.79
N LEU A 479 -9.06 9.76 9.86
CA LEU A 479 -10.30 9.06 9.54
C LEU A 479 -10.07 7.97 8.50
N HIS A 480 -9.74 8.36 7.26
CA HIS A 480 -9.64 7.44 6.12
C HIS A 480 -8.26 7.47 5.45
N GLY A 481 -7.28 8.14 6.06
CA GLY A 481 -5.87 8.05 5.65
C GLY A 481 -5.48 8.92 4.45
N SER A 482 -6.30 9.91 4.09
CA SER A 482 -5.87 10.92 3.10
C SER A 482 -4.65 11.67 3.63
N ARG A 483 -3.71 11.99 2.73
CA ARG A 483 -2.47 12.70 3.07
C ARG A 483 -2.25 13.89 2.16
N PHE A 484 -1.69 14.96 2.71
CA PHE A 484 -1.43 16.20 2.01
C PHE A 484 -0.02 16.74 2.31
N GLY A 485 0.58 17.42 1.35
CA GLY A 485 1.86 18.12 1.51
C GLY A 485 1.71 19.32 2.43
N PRO A 486 2.83 19.93 2.86
CA PRO A 486 2.79 21.10 3.73
C PRO A 486 2.07 22.30 3.09
N ASP A 487 1.96 22.31 1.76
CA ASP A 487 1.31 23.33 0.93
C ASP A 487 -0.14 22.99 0.53
N GLY A 488 -0.67 21.87 1.05
CA GLY A 488 -2.03 21.40 0.83
C GLY A 488 -2.19 20.42 -0.33
N THR A 489 -1.14 20.14 -1.09
CA THR A 489 -1.21 19.23 -2.26
C THR A 489 -1.54 17.80 -1.86
N VAL A 490 -2.40 17.08 -2.59
CA VAL A 490 -2.74 15.69 -2.27
C VAL A 490 -1.55 14.74 -2.48
N LEU A 491 -1.14 14.08 -1.40
CA LEU A 491 -0.10 13.03 -1.36
C LEU A 491 -0.66 11.60 -1.35
N GLU A 492 -1.84 11.35 -0.82
CA GLU A 492 -2.43 10.01 -0.86
C GLU A 492 -3.93 10.08 -0.64
N GLY A 493 -4.66 9.19 -1.32
CA GLY A 493 -6.12 9.13 -1.28
C GLY A 493 -6.67 8.64 0.07
N PRO A 494 -7.99 8.64 0.24
CA PRO A 494 -9.01 8.78 -0.82
C PRO A 494 -9.28 10.20 -1.33
N ALA A 495 -8.80 11.26 -0.65
CA ALA A 495 -8.96 12.63 -1.13
C ALA A 495 -8.40 12.81 -2.55
N THR A 496 -9.12 13.57 -3.39
CA THR A 496 -8.73 13.86 -4.77
C THR A 496 -8.51 15.35 -5.05
N ARG A 497 -8.70 16.19 -4.03
CA ARG A 497 -8.57 17.66 -4.12
C ARG A 497 -7.62 18.17 -3.06
N ASP A 498 -6.81 19.14 -3.43
CA ASP A 498 -5.88 19.82 -2.52
C ASP A 498 -6.64 20.58 -1.44
N LEU A 499 -5.98 20.84 -0.31
CA LEU A 499 -6.53 21.67 0.76
C LEU A 499 -6.63 23.12 0.28
N PRO A 500 -7.75 23.82 0.55
CA PRO A 500 -7.82 25.27 0.39
C PRO A 500 -6.71 25.97 1.20
N ARG A 501 -6.24 27.11 0.68
CA ARG A 501 -5.25 27.96 1.33
C ARG A 501 -5.91 29.13 2.04
#